data_AF-A0A654AH42-F1
#
_entry.id   AF-A0A654AH42-F1
#
_cell.length_a   1.000
_cell.length_b   1.000
_cell.length_c   1.000
_cell.angle_alpha   90.00
_cell.angle_beta   90.00
_cell.angle_gamma   90.00
#
_symmetry.space_group_name_H-M   'P 1'
#
loop_
_entity.id
_entity.type
_entity.pdbx_description
1 polymer ?
#
loop_
_entity_poly.entity_id
_entity_poly.type
_entity_poly.pdbx_seq_one_letter_code
_entity_poly.pdbx_strand_id
1 'polypeptide(L)' 'MTVVTSDYHLQRAGTLMQQCITADVHMVGTKPELSPAGWLGRFVVETGGLFDVWLRPEC' A
#
# COMPACT_ATOMS: atom_id res chain seq x y z
N MET A 1 9.22 13.15 -0.18
CA MET A 1 8.53 12.76 -1.43
C MET A 1 8.99 11.36 -1.78
N THR A 2 8.09 10.40 -1.75
CA THR A 2 8.39 8.98 -2.05
C THR A 2 7.64 8.60 -3.32
N VAL A 3 8.37 8.04 -4.29
CA VAL A 3 7.81 7.65 -5.59
C VAL A 3 7.57 6.15 -5.61
N VAL A 4 6.31 5.76 -5.77
CA VAL A 4 5.91 4.37 -5.93
C VAL A 4 5.49 4.15 -7.39
N THR A 5 6.12 3.18 -8.04
CA THR A 5 5.97 2.92 -9.49
C THR A 5 4.79 2.01 -9.83
N SER A 6 4.12 1.47 -8.81
CA SER A 6 3.01 0.55 -9.00
C SER A 6 1.84 0.91 -8.13
N ASP A 7 0.66 0.94 -8.76
CA ASP A 7 -0.53 1.57 -8.19
C ASP A 7 -0.98 0.90 -6.87
N TYR A 8 -0.66 -0.39 -6.78
CA TYR A 8 -1.16 -1.28 -5.74
C TYR A 8 -0.48 -1.13 -4.37
N HIS A 9 0.64 -0.42 -4.23
CA HIS A 9 1.34 -0.29 -2.94
C HIS A 9 1.12 1.06 -2.24
N LEU A 10 0.35 1.96 -2.86
CA LEU A 10 0.22 3.35 -2.39
C LEU A 10 -0.26 3.44 -0.95
N GLN A 11 -1.31 2.67 -0.64
CA GLN A 11 -2.04 2.82 0.60
C GLN A 11 -1.21 2.28 1.78
N ARG A 12 -0.56 1.13 1.59
CA ARG A 12 0.36 0.57 2.58
C ARG A 12 1.61 1.43 2.77
N ALA A 13 2.24 1.87 1.67
CA ALA A 13 3.43 2.73 1.74
C ALA A 13 3.13 4.08 2.40
N GLY A 14 1.96 4.68 2.10
CA GLY A 14 1.49 5.91 2.72
C GLY A 14 1.25 5.75 4.22
N THR A 15 0.54 4.69 4.63
CA THR A 15 0.20 4.46 6.04
C THR A 15 1.47 4.26 6.89
N LEU A 16 2.42 3.44 6.42
CA LEU A 16 3.70 3.22 7.10
C LEU A 16 4.52 4.51 7.23
N MET A 17 4.60 5.31 6.17
CA MET A 17 5.35 6.57 6.20
C MET A 17 4.72 7.58 7.15
N GLN A 18 3.39 7.71 7.16
CA GLN A 18 2.67 8.65 8.02
C GLN A 18 2.81 8.33 9.52
N GLN A 19 3.12 7.09 9.90
CA GLN A 19 3.31 6.74 11.31
C GLN A 19 4.57 7.38 11.92
N CYS A 20 5.60 7.63 11.13
CA CYS A 20 6.90 8.06 11.66
C CYS A 20 7.39 9.39 11.08
N ILE A 21 6.90 9.83 9.92
CA ILE A 21 7.31 11.06 9.24
C ILE A 21 6.17 11.71 8.45
N THR A 22 6.11 13.04 8.41
CA THR A 22 5.16 13.77 7.54
C THR A 22 5.65 13.74 6.08
N ALA A 23 5.42 12.63 5.39
CA ALA A 23 5.84 12.41 4.01
C ALA A 23 4.64 12.11 3.08
N ASP A 24 4.62 12.77 1.93
CA ASP A 24 3.61 12.58 0.88
C ASP A 24 4.06 11.52 -0.14
N VAL A 25 3.16 10.59 -0.49
CA VAL A 25 3.41 9.47 -1.40
C VAL A 25 2.72 9.76 -2.74
N HIS A 26 3.53 9.91 -3.79
CA HIS A 26 3.04 10.16 -5.14
C HIS A 26 3.21 8.93 -6.03
N MET A 27 2.22 8.68 -6.87
CA MET A 27 2.26 7.55 -7.80
C MET A 27 2.49 7.92 -9.23
N VAL A 28 3.29 7.07 -9.85
CA VAL A 28 3.56 7.08 -11.28
C VAL A 28 3.11 5.71 -11.79
N GLY A 29 1.92 5.69 -12.40
CA GLY A 29 1.14 4.47 -12.59
C GLY A 29 1.69 3.50 -13.63
N THR A 30 1.84 2.24 -13.22
CA THR A 30 1.74 1.06 -14.09
C THR A 30 0.44 0.33 -13.74
N LYS A 31 -0.39 -0.04 -14.73
CA LYS A 31 -1.61 -0.82 -14.51
C LYS A 31 -1.26 -2.31 -14.53
N PRO A 32 -1.27 -3.01 -13.38
CA PRO A 32 -1.05 -4.45 -13.40
C PRO A 32 -2.28 -5.17 -13.97
N GLU A 33 -2.11 -5.93 -15.05
CA GLU A 33 -3.17 -6.82 -15.56
C GLU A 33 -3.31 -8.03 -14.62
N LEU A 34 -4.25 -7.95 -13.69
CA LEU A 34 -4.55 -9.01 -12.73
C LEU A 34 -5.79 -9.79 -13.18
N SER A 35 -5.66 -11.11 -13.24
CA SER A 35 -6.83 -12.01 -13.30
C SER A 35 -7.73 -11.81 -12.06
N PRO A 36 -9.05 -12.00 -12.13
CA PRO A 36 -9.97 -11.81 -10.99
C PRO A 36 -9.56 -12.58 -9.72
N ALA A 37 -9.05 -13.80 -9.86
CA ALA A 37 -8.53 -14.59 -8.74
C ALA A 37 -7.23 -14.00 -8.17
N GLY A 38 -6.37 -13.45 -9.04
CA GLY A 38 -5.16 -12.74 -8.65
C GLY A 38 -5.45 -11.43 -7.93
N TRP A 39 -6.47 -10.70 -8.38
CA TRP A 39 -6.97 -9.50 -7.71
C TRP A 39 -7.51 -9.83 -6.31
N LEU A 40 -8.33 -10.86 -6.17
CA LEU A 40 -8.94 -11.24 -4.88
C LEU A 40 -7.89 -11.66 -3.85
N GLY A 41 -6.91 -12.49 -4.25
CA GLY A 41 -5.82 -12.87 -3.36
C GLY A 41 -5.00 -11.65 -2.91
N ARG A 42 -4.74 -10.71 -3.81
CA ARG A 42 -4.01 -9.47 -3.49
C ARG A 42 -4.81 -8.52 -2.64
N PHE A 43 -6.12 -8.41 -2.86
CA PHE A 43 -7.03 -7.62 -2.03
C PHE A 43 -7.01 -8.09 -0.57
N VAL A 44 -7.07 -9.41 -0.33
CA VAL A 44 -7.00 -9.99 1.02
C VAL A 44 -5.66 -9.70 1.69
N VAL A 45 -4.55 -9.87 0.96
CA VAL A 45 -3.20 -9.59 1.47
C VAL A 45 -3.00 -8.11 1.82
N GLU A 46 -3.43 -7.21 0.93
CA GLU A 46 -3.32 -5.77 1.10
C GLU A 46 -4.17 -5.28 2.28
N THR A 47 -5.41 -5.75 2.38
CA THR A 47 -6.33 -5.41 3.48
C THR A 47 -5.79 -5.93 4.82
N GLY A 48 -5.27 -7.16 4.85
CA GLY A 48 -4.64 -7.73 6.05
C GLY A 48 -3.42 -6.94 6.49
N GLY A 49 -2.56 -6.53 5.55
CA GLY A 49 -1.40 -5.69 5.83
C GLY A 49 -1.76 -4.30 6.35
N LEU A 50 -2.82 -3.67 5.82
CA LEU A 50 -3.33 -2.40 6.34
C LEU A 50 -3.87 -2.54 7.77
N PHE A 51 -4.56 -3.63 8.06
CA PHE A 51 -5.11 -3.89 9.39
C PHE A 51 -4.01 -4.17 10.43
N ASP A 52 -2.96 -4.89 10.04
CA ASP A 52 -1.79 -5.16 10.90
C ASP A 52 -1.06 -3.87 11.30
N VAL A 53 -0.82 -2.95 10.34
CA VAL A 53 -0.20 -1.64 10.59
C VAL A 53 -1.03 -0.77 11.55
N TRP A 54 -2.36 -0.90 11.52
CA TRP A 54 -3.24 -0.20 12.46
C TRP A 54 -3.23 -0.82 13.86
N LEU A 55 -3.14 -2.16 13.94
CA LEU A 55 -3.13 -2.89 15.21
C LEU A 55 -1.78 -2.81 15.93
N ARG A 56 -0.68 -2.70 15.17
CA ARG A 56 0.70 -2.63 15.66
C ARG A 56 1.45 -1.51 14.96
N PRO A 57 1.23 -0.25 15.39
CA PRO A 57 1.98 0.85 14.83
C PRO A 57 3.45 0.72 15.25
N GLU A 58 4.35 0.92 14.29
CA GLU A 58 5.80 0.79 14.49
C GLU A 58 6.46 2.06 15.08
N CYS A 59 5.66 3.11 15.24
CA CYS A 59 5.88 4.36 15.94
C CYS A 59 4.64 4.63 16.83
#